data_AF-A0ABD7S1R0-F1
#
_entry.id   AF-A0ABD7S1R0-F1
#
_cell.length_a   1.000
_cell.length_b   1.000
_cell.length_c   1.000
_cell.angle_alpha   90.00
_cell.angle_beta   90.00
_cell.angle_gamma   90.00
#
_symmetry.space_group_name_H-M   'P 1'
#
loop_
_entity.id
_entity.type
_entity.pdbx_description
1 polymer ?
#
loop_
_entity_poly.entity_id
_entity_poly.type
_entity_poly.pdbx_seq_one_letter_code
_entity_poly.pdbx_strand_id
1 'polypeptide(L)'
;MLTGNSGDNTLSALVGNDILIGGAGNDTFVWNANDRGGNYHDIVKDFGNGDDKLDLSQLLQGIEGPATADVLTQYLSFDFVSEPGSTVINVASAGSGTPVDQTITLENTVLSGGNAADIIQGMLDHNQLVA
;
A
#
# COMPACT_ATOMS: atom_id res chain seq x y z
N MET A 1 8.60 -13.82 -0.11
CA MET A 1 7.26 -14.42 -0.43
C MET A 1 6.63 -14.94 0.85
N LEU A 2 5.46 -14.41 1.17
CA LEU A 2 4.65 -14.75 2.33
C LEU A 2 3.23 -15.03 1.86
N THR A 3 2.59 -16.03 2.46
CA THR A 3 1.24 -16.47 2.09
C THR A 3 0.45 -16.72 3.36
N GLY A 4 -0.74 -16.15 3.41
CA GLY A 4 -1.74 -16.40 4.44
C GLY A 4 -2.48 -17.72 4.21
N ASN A 5 -3.71 -17.79 4.71
CA ASN A 5 -4.57 -18.95 4.66
C ASN A 5 -6.02 -18.52 4.32
N SER A 6 -7.02 -19.21 4.84
CA SER A 6 -8.43 -18.98 4.50
C SER A 6 -9.17 -18.09 5.50
N GLY A 7 -8.49 -17.52 6.49
CA GLY A 7 -9.07 -16.57 7.41
C GLY A 7 -8.19 -15.34 7.55
N ASP A 8 -8.69 -14.33 8.24
CA ASP A 8 -8.08 -13.01 8.39
C ASP A 8 -6.62 -13.10 8.85
N ASN A 9 -5.69 -12.60 8.03
CA ASN A 9 -4.26 -12.63 8.31
C ASN A 9 -3.66 -11.24 8.42
N THR A 10 -2.60 -11.14 9.19
CA THR A 10 -1.72 -9.98 9.20
C THR A 10 -0.37 -10.43 8.64
N LEU A 11 -0.06 -9.95 7.44
CA LEU A 11 1.15 -10.30 6.71
C LEU A 11 2.08 -9.09 6.71
N SER A 12 3.08 -9.14 7.58
CA SER A 12 4.15 -8.15 7.59
C SER A 12 5.12 -8.43 6.45
N ALA A 13 5.33 -7.46 5.55
CA ALA A 13 6.47 -7.47 4.65
C ALA A 13 7.77 -7.60 5.46
N LEU A 14 8.76 -8.24 4.84
CA LEU A 14 10.11 -8.30 5.36
C LEU A 14 10.97 -7.31 4.57
N VAL A 15 12.15 -7.01 5.10
CA VAL A 15 13.12 -6.19 4.39
C VAL A 15 13.49 -6.86 3.06
N GLY A 16 13.37 -6.12 1.97
CA GLY A 16 13.66 -6.61 0.62
C GLY A 16 12.42 -6.60 -0.26
N ASN A 17 12.51 -7.24 -1.42
CA ASN A 17 11.39 -7.39 -2.34
C ASN A 17 10.62 -8.67 -2.00
N ASP A 18 9.33 -8.51 -1.72
CA ASP A 18 8.42 -9.56 -1.31
C ASP A 18 7.25 -9.78 -2.26
N ILE A 19 6.66 -10.96 -2.14
CA ILE A 19 5.39 -11.33 -2.75
C ILE A 19 4.48 -11.70 -1.60
N LEU A 20 3.36 -11.00 -1.46
CA LEU A 20 2.38 -11.20 -0.41
C LEU A 20 1.09 -11.73 -1.04
N ILE A 21 0.55 -12.79 -0.45
CA ILE A 21 -0.72 -13.41 -0.84
C ILE A 21 -1.54 -13.57 0.45
N GLY A 22 -2.64 -12.85 0.57
CA GLY A 22 -3.53 -12.93 1.74
C GLY A 22 -4.22 -14.28 1.85
N GLY A 23 -4.75 -14.75 0.72
CA GLY A 23 -5.65 -15.88 0.66
C GLY A 23 -7.09 -15.40 0.76
N ALA A 24 -7.93 -16.10 1.51
CA ALA A 24 -9.32 -15.68 1.73
C ALA A 24 -9.46 -15.10 3.13
N GLY A 25 -10.44 -14.22 3.32
CA GLY A 25 -10.64 -13.53 4.59
C GLY A 25 -10.36 -12.04 4.41
N ASN A 26 -10.32 -11.30 5.52
CA ASN A 26 -9.99 -9.88 5.50
C ASN A 26 -8.53 -9.71 5.95
N ASP A 27 -7.64 -9.50 4.99
CA ASP A 27 -6.20 -9.52 5.25
C ASP A 27 -5.63 -8.12 5.46
N THR A 28 -4.57 -8.01 6.27
CA THR A 28 -3.82 -6.77 6.49
C THR A 28 -2.38 -6.97 6.10
N PHE A 29 -1.95 -6.28 5.05
CA PHE A 29 -0.57 -6.24 4.57
C PHE A 29 0.16 -5.08 5.24
N VAL A 30 1.22 -5.36 6.01
CA VAL A 30 1.88 -4.38 6.88
C VAL A 30 3.29 -4.08 6.38
N TRP A 31 3.64 -2.80 6.27
CA TRP A 31 5.01 -2.33 6.07
C TRP A 31 5.49 -1.61 7.32
N ASN A 32 6.64 -2.02 7.84
CA ASN A 32 7.20 -1.46 9.06
C ASN A 32 8.25 -0.40 8.76
N ALA A 33 8.72 0.27 9.82
CA ALA A 33 9.79 1.26 9.71
C ALA A 33 11.11 0.71 9.12
N ASN A 34 11.35 -0.60 9.19
CA ASN A 34 12.55 -1.24 8.65
C ASN A 34 12.52 -1.41 7.12
N ASP A 35 11.35 -1.32 6.49
CA ASP A 35 11.19 -1.43 5.03
C ASP A 35 11.53 -0.11 4.32
N ARG A 36 11.69 0.97 5.11
CA ARG A 36 11.98 2.31 4.63
C ARG A 36 13.36 2.45 3.99
N GLY A 37 13.44 3.26 2.93
CA GLY A 37 14.72 3.70 2.39
C GLY A 37 15.45 2.64 1.55
N GLY A 38 14.86 1.45 1.42
CA GLY A 38 15.44 0.33 0.69
C GLY A 38 15.23 0.38 -0.82
N ASN A 39 14.31 1.22 -1.30
CA ASN A 39 13.81 1.21 -2.67
C ASN A 39 13.34 -0.20 -3.07
N TYR A 40 12.66 -0.87 -2.14
CA TYR A 40 12.14 -2.21 -2.34
C TYR A 40 10.86 -2.17 -3.16
N HIS A 41 10.59 -3.29 -3.84
CA HIS A 41 9.40 -3.48 -4.65
C HIS A 41 8.67 -4.74 -4.19
N ASP A 42 7.52 -4.54 -3.59
CA ASP A 42 6.65 -5.61 -3.11
C ASP A 42 5.43 -5.78 -4.01
N ILE A 43 4.94 -7.02 -4.08
CA ILE A 43 3.79 -7.38 -4.90
C ILE A 43 2.73 -8.03 -4.01
N VAL A 44 1.57 -7.41 -3.90
CA VAL A 44 0.36 -8.04 -3.33
C VAL A 44 -0.43 -8.68 -4.46
N LYS A 45 -0.69 -9.98 -4.36
CA LYS A 45 -1.23 -10.78 -5.47
C LYS A 45 -2.75 -10.83 -5.54
N ASP A 46 -3.43 -10.55 -4.44
CA ASP A 46 -4.87 -10.83 -4.26
C ASP A 46 -5.59 -9.74 -3.47
N PHE A 47 -5.09 -8.50 -3.50
CA PHE A 47 -5.71 -7.37 -2.80
C PHE A 47 -7.18 -7.17 -3.24
N GLY A 48 -8.08 -7.08 -2.27
CA GLY A 48 -9.52 -6.98 -2.50
C GLY A 48 -10.23 -8.34 -2.54
N ASN A 49 -9.56 -9.43 -2.17
CA ASN A 49 -10.18 -10.74 -1.96
C ASN A 49 -10.80 -10.84 -0.54
N GLY A 50 -11.66 -9.87 -0.23
CA GLY A 50 -12.11 -9.56 1.13
C GLY A 50 -11.99 -8.07 1.40
N ASP A 51 -12.22 -7.67 2.65
CA ASP A 51 -12.01 -6.29 3.11
C ASP A 51 -10.53 -6.06 3.49
N ASP A 52 -9.65 -6.23 2.50
CA ASP A 52 -8.20 -6.17 2.67
C ASP A 52 -7.69 -4.76 2.94
N LYS A 53 -6.55 -4.68 3.63
CA LYS A 53 -5.95 -3.42 4.09
C LYS A 53 -4.46 -3.36 3.83
N LEU A 54 -4.00 -2.18 3.46
CA LEU A 54 -2.59 -1.79 3.54
C LEU A 54 -2.37 -0.99 4.82
N ASP A 55 -1.51 -1.48 5.70
CA ASP A 55 -1.04 -0.74 6.87
C ASP A 55 0.35 -0.18 6.61
N LEU A 56 0.38 1.13 6.37
CA LEU A 56 1.57 1.93 6.13
C LEU A 56 1.90 2.85 7.33
N SER A 57 1.17 2.72 8.45
CA SER A 57 1.30 3.62 9.60
C SER A 57 2.70 3.67 10.21
N GLN A 58 3.44 2.57 10.08
CA GLN A 58 4.84 2.49 10.52
C GLN A 58 5.84 2.85 9.41
N LEU A 59 5.43 2.77 8.14
CA LEU A 59 6.26 3.11 7.01
C LEU A 59 6.34 4.63 6.81
N LEU A 60 5.22 5.34 6.89
CA LEU A 60 5.16 6.79 6.68
C LEU A 60 5.67 7.57 7.89
N GLN A 61 6.30 8.73 7.66
CA GLN A 61 6.88 9.58 8.71
C GLN A 61 6.37 11.00 8.66
N GLY A 62 6.33 11.67 9.82
CA GLY A 62 6.15 13.13 9.85
C GLY A 62 4.74 13.58 9.47
N ILE A 63 3.76 12.66 9.51
CA ILE A 63 2.35 13.01 9.44
C ILE A 63 1.98 13.72 10.74
N GLU A 64 1.95 15.05 10.70
CA GLU A 64 1.48 15.88 11.82
C GLU A 64 -0.03 16.09 11.70
N GLY A 65 -0.80 15.39 12.53
CA GLY A 65 -2.27 15.49 12.54
C GLY A 65 -2.95 14.34 11.80
N PRO A 66 -4.19 14.52 11.32
CA PRO A 66 -4.92 13.43 10.67
C PRO A 66 -4.32 13.10 9.30
N ALA A 67 -4.14 11.81 9.02
CA ALA A 67 -3.73 11.28 7.72
C ALA A 67 -4.88 11.40 6.69
N THR A 68 -5.26 12.63 6.33
CA THR A 68 -6.27 12.88 5.30
C THR A 68 -5.73 12.55 3.92
N ALA A 69 -6.62 12.34 2.94
CA ALA A 69 -6.22 12.06 1.57
C ALA A 69 -5.26 13.12 1.01
N ASP A 70 -5.54 14.41 1.25
CA ASP A 70 -4.68 15.52 0.81
C ASP A 70 -3.26 15.43 1.40
N VAL A 71 -3.13 15.11 2.69
CA VAL A 71 -1.81 14.93 3.32
C VAL A 71 -1.10 13.72 2.72
N LEU A 72 -1.82 12.63 2.53
CA LEU A 72 -1.27 11.37 2.02
C LEU A 72 -0.85 11.46 0.55
N THR A 73 -1.34 12.42 -0.25
CA THR A 73 -0.80 12.67 -1.60
C THR A 73 0.67 13.09 -1.61
N GLN A 74 1.20 13.57 -0.48
CA GLN A 74 2.63 13.86 -0.33
C GLN A 74 3.48 12.60 -0.15
N TYR A 75 2.85 11.46 0.12
CA TYR A 75 3.49 10.18 0.41
C TYR A 75 3.21 9.15 -0.68
N LEU A 76 1.99 9.15 -1.22
CA LEU A 76 1.50 8.12 -2.13
C LEU A 76 1.20 8.72 -3.49
N SER A 77 1.75 8.11 -4.54
CA SER A 77 1.38 8.37 -5.92
C SER A 77 1.11 7.07 -6.66
N PHE A 78 0.26 7.12 -7.67
CA PHE A 78 -0.26 5.92 -8.33
C PHE A 78 0.13 5.93 -9.81
N ASP A 79 0.60 4.78 -10.29
CA ASP A 79 0.88 4.50 -11.69
C ASP A 79 0.07 3.28 -12.14
N PHE A 80 -0.59 3.42 -13.28
CA PHE A 80 -1.45 2.41 -13.90
C PHE A 80 -0.95 2.01 -15.30
N VAL A 81 0.18 2.57 -15.73
CA VAL A 81 0.73 2.42 -17.08
C VAL A 81 1.90 1.46 -17.10
N SER A 82 2.77 1.48 -16.09
CA SER A 82 3.95 0.60 -16.01
C SER A 82 3.57 -0.88 -15.95
N GLU A 83 2.49 -1.22 -15.25
CA GLU A 83 1.95 -2.58 -15.13
C GLU A 83 0.45 -2.59 -15.48
N PRO A 84 0.09 -2.77 -16.77
CA PRO A 84 -1.31 -2.73 -17.20
C PRO A 84 -2.19 -3.76 -16.47
N GLY A 85 -3.29 -3.30 -15.87
CA GLY A 85 -4.20 -4.14 -15.09
C GLY A 85 -3.88 -4.21 -13.60
N SER A 86 -2.78 -3.61 -13.17
CA SER A 86 -2.37 -3.49 -11.77
C SER A 86 -2.36 -2.02 -11.33
N THR A 87 -2.31 -1.81 -10.02
CA THR A 87 -2.03 -0.49 -9.43
C THR A 87 -0.62 -0.51 -8.87
N VAL A 88 0.25 0.36 -9.34
CA VAL A 88 1.57 0.58 -8.76
C VAL A 88 1.49 1.79 -7.83
N ILE A 89 1.73 1.56 -6.55
CA ILE A 89 1.77 2.58 -5.51
C ILE A 89 3.23 2.92 -5.25
N ASN A 90 3.62 4.13 -5.59
CA ASN A 90 4.92 4.69 -5.25
C ASN A 90 4.83 5.40 -3.91
N VAL A 91 5.65 4.97 -2.96
CA VAL A 91 5.68 5.49 -1.60
C VAL A 91 6.95 6.33 -1.40
N ALA A 92 6.77 7.60 -1.06
CA ALA A 92 7.80 8.50 -0.57
C ALA A 92 7.62 8.65 0.94
N SER A 93 8.24 7.77 1.72
CA SER A 93 7.97 7.59 3.16
C SER A 93 8.14 8.85 4.02
N ALA A 94 8.90 9.84 3.54
CA ALA A 94 9.19 11.10 4.24
C ALA A 94 8.23 12.27 3.91
N GLY A 95 7.23 12.08 3.04
CA GLY A 95 6.19 13.10 2.81
C GLY A 95 6.56 14.25 1.90
N SER A 96 7.51 14.05 0.98
CA SER A 96 7.95 15.06 0.00
C SER A 96 7.62 14.69 -1.45
N GLY A 97 6.92 13.57 -1.68
CA GLY A 97 6.69 12.97 -2.99
C GLY A 97 7.95 12.40 -3.67
N THR A 98 9.13 12.62 -3.08
CA THR A 98 10.43 12.18 -3.60
C THR A 98 11.50 12.19 -2.49
N PRO A 99 12.47 11.25 -2.47
CA PRO A 99 12.54 10.08 -3.33
C PRO A 99 11.41 9.10 -3.02
N VAL A 100 10.98 8.37 -4.05
CA VAL A 100 10.24 7.12 -3.84
C VAL A 100 11.23 6.11 -3.28
N ASP A 101 10.93 5.57 -2.11
CA ASP A 101 11.81 4.67 -1.39
C ASP A 101 11.17 3.31 -1.06
N GLN A 102 9.94 3.12 -1.51
CA GLN A 102 9.22 1.85 -1.52
C GLN A 102 8.20 1.86 -2.68
N THR A 103 8.04 0.72 -3.35
CA THR A 103 7.02 0.51 -4.37
C THR A 103 6.16 -0.70 -3.98
N ILE A 104 4.85 -0.58 -4.10
CA ILE A 104 3.90 -1.67 -3.86
C ILE A 104 3.04 -1.84 -5.10
N THR A 105 3.11 -3.01 -5.74
CA THR A 105 2.20 -3.38 -6.82
C THR A 105 1.03 -4.18 -6.24
N LEU A 106 -0.19 -3.70 -6.46
CA LEU A 106 -1.41 -4.49 -6.29
C LEU A 106 -1.70 -5.19 -7.63
N GLU A 107 -1.25 -6.44 -7.76
CA GLU A 107 -1.32 -7.17 -9.01
C GLU A 107 -2.78 -7.48 -9.37
N ASN A 108 -3.15 -7.29 -10.64
CA ASN A 108 -4.50 -7.53 -11.16
C ASN A 108 -5.61 -6.73 -10.44
N THR A 109 -5.23 -5.69 -9.70
CA THR A 109 -6.13 -4.87 -8.91
C THR A 109 -5.98 -3.42 -9.32
N VAL A 110 -7.08 -2.84 -9.81
CA VAL A 110 -7.11 -1.44 -10.27
C VAL A 110 -7.91 -0.62 -9.27
N LEU A 111 -7.20 0.18 -8.47
CA LEU A 111 -7.83 1.24 -7.68
C LEU A 111 -8.34 2.33 -8.61
N SER A 112 -9.44 2.99 -8.23
CA SER A 112 -10.08 3.98 -9.09
C SER A 112 -10.36 5.29 -8.34
N GLY A 113 -10.27 6.40 -9.07
CA GLY A 113 -10.49 7.76 -8.59
C GLY A 113 -10.06 8.75 -9.67
N GLY A 114 -10.57 9.99 -9.64
CA GLY A 114 -10.24 11.00 -10.65
C GLY A 114 -8.80 11.50 -10.55
N ASN A 115 -8.22 11.46 -9.35
CA ASN A 115 -6.84 11.83 -9.04
C ASN A 115 -6.33 11.02 -7.81
N ALA A 116 -5.09 11.25 -7.39
CA ALA A 116 -4.48 10.54 -6.26
C ALA A 116 -5.23 10.74 -4.93
N ALA A 117 -5.70 11.96 -4.64
CA ALA A 117 -6.48 12.22 -3.43
C ALA A 117 -7.82 11.47 -3.46
N ASP A 118 -8.50 11.40 -4.60
CA ASP A 118 -9.74 10.64 -4.73
C ASP A 118 -9.52 9.14 -4.49
N ILE A 119 -8.43 8.58 -5.02
CA ILE A 119 -8.06 7.17 -4.81
C ILE A 119 -7.81 6.92 -3.33
N ILE A 120 -6.98 7.76 -2.69
CA ILE A 120 -6.65 7.62 -1.27
C ILE A 120 -7.90 7.78 -0.40
N GLN A 121 -8.75 8.77 -0.69
CA GLN A 121 -10.01 8.96 0.02
C GLN A 121 -10.91 7.73 -0.11
N GLY A 122 -11.00 7.15 -1.31
CA GLY A 122 -11.69 5.89 -1.52
C GLY A 122 -11.13 4.77 -0.64
N MET A 123 -9.81 4.62 -0.56
CA MET A 123 -9.20 3.62 0.33
C MET A 123 -9.50 3.88 1.81
N LEU A 124 -9.46 5.14 2.26
CA LEU A 124 -9.77 5.51 3.65
C LEU A 124 -11.25 5.24 3.98
N ASP A 125 -12.17 5.60 3.09
CA ASP A 125 -13.61 5.42 3.28
C ASP A 125 -14.01 3.93 3.36
N HIS A 126 -13.30 3.07 2.60
CA HIS A 126 -13.49 1.62 2.62
C HIS A 126 -12.59 0.92 3.64
N ASN A 127 -11.87 1.66 4.49
CA ASN A 127 -10.98 1.11 5.52
C ASN A 127 -9.86 0.20 4.97
N GLN A 128 -9.42 0.47 3.74
CA GLN A 128 -8.38 -0.27 3.00
C GLN A 128 -6.98 0.31 3.19
N LEU A 129 -6.85 1.45 3.85
CA LEU A 129 -5.58 2.11 4.12
C LEU A 129 -5.50 2.56 5.58
N VAL A 130 -4.41 2.21 6.26
CA VAL A 130 -4.02 2.71 7.57
C VAL A 130 -2.69 3.44 7.41
N ALA A 131 -2.60 4.67 7.90
CA ALA A 131 -1.48 5.58 7.67
C ALA A 131 -1.23 6.49 8.88
#